data_AF-A0A2M8LS15-F1
#
_entry.id   AF-A0A2M8LS15-F1
#
_cell.length_a   1.000
_cell.length_b   1.000
_cell.length_c   1.000
_cell.angle_alpha   90.00
_cell.angle_beta   90.00
_cell.angle_gamma   90.00
#
_symmetry.space_group_name_H-M   'P 1'
#
loop_
_entity.id
_entity.type
_entity.pdbx_description
1 polymer ?
#
loop_
_entity_poly.entity_id
_entity_poly.type
_entity_poly.pdbx_seq_one_letter_code
_entity_poly.pdbx_strand_id
1 'polypeptide(L)'
;MSSWEVEVKFPRIKGFSWWVESDEYETLEEGLRAGMESEHPGGCRQELPLLAAEVQEALLLFPDPTELESSLRPVVPWASVSILRQILQLVNRHASEQH
;
A
#
# COMPACT_ATOMS: atom_id res chain seq x y z
N MET A 1 10.33 14.59 -4.03
CA MET A 1 11.13 13.88 -3.00
C MET A 1 12.17 13.05 -3.72
N SER A 2 13.37 12.87 -3.17
CA SER A 2 14.40 12.01 -3.77
C SER A 2 14.14 10.52 -3.47
N SER A 3 14.71 9.61 -4.26
CA SER A 3 14.46 8.16 -4.12
C SER A 3 14.85 7.61 -2.74
N TRP A 4 15.95 8.07 -2.15
CA TRP A 4 16.37 7.59 -0.82
C TRP A 4 15.41 8.04 0.29
N GLU A 5 14.85 9.25 0.19
CA GLU A 5 13.85 9.75 1.14
C GLU A 5 12.57 8.92 1.04
N VAL A 6 12.14 8.57 -0.18
CA VAL A 6 10.97 7.70 -0.42
C VAL A 6 11.19 6.31 0.18
N GLU A 7 12.37 5.72 0.01
CA GLU A 7 12.70 4.40 0.57
C GLU A 7 12.66 4.37 2.10
N VAL A 8 13.17 5.42 2.75
CA VAL A 8 13.14 5.54 4.21
C VAL A 8 11.74 5.84 4.73
N LYS A 9 10.97 6.64 3.98
CA LYS A 9 9.67 7.15 4.43
C LYS A 9 8.51 6.19 4.19
N PHE A 10 8.59 5.36 3.15
CA PHE A 10 7.51 4.44 2.77
C PHE A 10 7.94 2.96 2.74
N PRO A 11 8.58 2.42 3.80
CA PRO A 11 9.04 1.05 3.83
C PRO A 11 7.91 0.02 3.77
N ARG A 12 6.71 0.31 4.32
CA ARG A 12 5.57 -0.61 4.27
C ARG A 12 4.92 -0.63 2.90
N ILE A 13 4.76 0.54 2.26
CA ILE A 13 4.34 0.58 0.85
C ILE A 13 5.33 -0.23 0.01
N LYS A 14 6.63 0.02 0.13
CA LYS A 14 7.65 -0.75 -0.61
C LYS A 14 7.56 -2.27 -0.34
N GLY A 15 7.42 -2.66 0.92
CA GLY A 15 7.33 -4.05 1.34
C GLY A 15 6.06 -4.79 0.89
N PHE A 16 5.02 -4.05 0.49
CA PHE A 16 3.77 -4.64 0.00
C PHE A 16 3.82 -5.11 -1.46
N SER A 17 4.99 -5.02 -2.11
CA SER A 17 5.17 -5.31 -3.53
C SER A 17 4.72 -6.70 -3.95
N TRP A 18 4.97 -7.73 -3.13
CA TRP A 18 4.56 -9.09 -3.44
C TRP A 18 3.05 -9.20 -3.73
N TRP A 19 2.23 -8.56 -2.91
CA TRP A 19 0.76 -8.62 -3.04
C TRP A 19 0.21 -7.82 -4.22
N VAL A 20 1.01 -6.92 -4.79
CA VAL A 20 0.62 -6.06 -5.92
C VAL A 20 1.14 -6.62 -7.25
N GLU A 21 2.35 -7.17 -7.24
CA GLU A 21 3.09 -7.56 -8.45
C GLU A 21 3.09 -9.08 -8.68
N SER A 22 2.68 -9.90 -7.71
CA SER A 22 2.59 -11.34 -7.88
C SER A 22 1.56 -11.72 -8.95
N ASP A 23 1.88 -12.76 -9.72
CA ASP A 23 1.01 -13.41 -10.70
C ASP A 23 0.19 -14.57 -10.10
N GLU A 24 0.27 -14.77 -8.78
CA GLU A 24 -0.47 -15.80 -8.04
C GLU A 24 -2.00 -15.57 -8.05
N TYR A 25 -2.42 -14.31 -8.18
CA TYR A 25 -3.83 -13.91 -8.13
C TYR A 25 -4.33 -13.46 -9.51
N GLU A 26 -5.57 -13.81 -9.84
CA GLU A 26 -6.18 -13.45 -11.14
C GLU A 26 -6.42 -11.95 -11.26
N THR A 27 -6.67 -11.27 -10.13
CA THR A 27 -6.90 -9.83 -10.07
C THR A 27 -6.05 -9.15 -9.00
N LEU A 28 -5.73 -7.87 -9.24
CA LEU A 28 -5.07 -7.03 -8.23
C LEU A 28 -5.88 -7.00 -6.92
N GLU A 29 -7.20 -6.89 -6.99
CA GLU A 29 -8.03 -6.82 -5.78
C GLU A 29 -7.89 -8.09 -4.93
N GLU A 30 -7.81 -9.26 -5.54
CA GLU A 30 -7.57 -10.53 -4.84
C GLU A 30 -6.21 -10.55 -4.17
N GLY A 31 -5.15 -10.13 -4.87
CA GLY A 31 -3.81 -10.06 -4.29
C GLY A 31 -3.73 -9.10 -3.10
N LEU A 32 -4.33 -7.91 -3.23
CA LEU A 32 -4.41 -6.95 -2.13
C LEU A 32 -5.19 -7.51 -0.93
N ARG A 33 -6.33 -8.18 -1.17
CA ARG A 33 -7.15 -8.77 -0.11
C ARG A 33 -6.41 -9.91 0.60
N ALA A 34 -5.76 -10.77 -0.17
CA ALA A 34 -4.92 -11.84 0.38
C ALA A 34 -3.79 -11.29 1.23
N GLY A 35 -3.17 -10.17 0.83
CA GLY A 35 -2.20 -9.46 1.66
C GLY A 35 -2.76 -9.03 3.02
N MET A 36 -3.98 -8.47 3.06
CA MET A 36 -4.63 -8.10 4.33
C MET A 36 -4.95 -9.31 5.20
N GLU A 37 -5.44 -10.40 4.59
CA GLU A 37 -5.80 -11.63 5.30
C GLU A 37 -4.57 -12.40 5.81
N SER A 38 -3.44 -12.30 5.12
CA SER A 38 -2.17 -12.95 5.51
C SER A 38 -1.64 -12.47 6.86
N GLU A 39 -2.07 -11.30 7.32
CA GLU A 39 -1.67 -10.71 8.59
C GLU A 39 -2.38 -11.34 9.80
N HIS A 40 -3.34 -12.24 9.61
CA HIS A 40 -3.98 -12.96 10.70
C HIS A 40 -3.08 -14.06 11.32
N PRO A 41 -3.26 -14.37 12.62
CA PRO A 41 -4.34 -13.91 13.51
C PRO A 41 -4.08 -12.59 14.25
N GLY A 42 -2.92 -11.94 14.11
CA GLY A 42 -2.58 -10.77 14.94
C GLY A 42 -1.69 -9.68 14.32
N GLY A 43 -1.01 -9.96 13.20
CA GLY A 43 -0.27 -8.96 12.43
C GLY A 43 -1.18 -7.84 11.94
N CYS A 44 -2.46 -8.12 11.70
CA CYS A 44 -3.42 -7.14 11.17
C CYS A 44 -3.61 -5.91 12.08
N ARG A 45 -3.40 -6.03 13.39
CA ARG A 45 -3.49 -4.91 14.35
C ARG A 45 -2.22 -4.07 14.42
N GLN A 46 -1.10 -4.58 13.92
CA GLN A 46 0.22 -3.94 14.02
C GLN A 46 0.67 -3.41 12.66
N GLU A 47 0.56 -4.22 11.61
CA GLU A 47 1.12 -3.91 10.30
C GLU A 47 0.15 -3.10 9.42
N LEU A 48 -1.14 -3.46 9.37
CA LEU A 48 -2.11 -2.77 8.50
C LEU A 48 -2.34 -1.30 8.87
N PRO A 49 -2.41 -0.88 10.15
CA PRO A 49 -2.48 0.53 10.50
C PRO A 49 -1.25 1.32 10.05
N LEU A 50 -0.06 0.72 10.11
CA LEU A 50 1.18 1.37 9.65
C LEU A 50 1.19 1.51 8.12
N LEU A 51 0.77 0.46 7.39
CA LEU A 51 0.58 0.54 5.94
C LEU A 51 -0.44 1.62 5.58
N ALA A 52 -1.58 1.68 6.26
CA ALA A 52 -2.60 2.70 6.01
C ALA A 52 -2.07 4.12 6.28
N ALA A 53 -1.28 4.31 7.34
CA ALA A 53 -0.67 5.59 7.65
C ALA A 53 0.30 6.05 6.55
N GLU A 54 1.18 5.18 6.08
CA GLU A 54 2.08 5.50 4.97
C GLU A 54 1.33 5.81 3.67
N VAL A 55 0.29 5.03 3.36
CA VAL A 55 -0.55 5.23 2.18
C VAL A 55 -1.27 6.58 2.24
N GLN A 56 -1.84 6.93 3.40
CA GLN A 56 -2.47 8.24 3.62
C GLN A 56 -1.46 9.37 3.49
N GLU A 57 -0.27 9.23 4.07
CA GLU A 57 0.79 10.23 4.01
C GLU A 57 1.27 10.44 2.56
N ALA A 58 1.48 9.37 1.78
CA ALA A 58 1.83 9.48 0.37
C ALA A 58 0.78 10.24 -0.44
N LEU A 59 -0.52 9.94 -0.23
CA LEU A 59 -1.62 10.61 -0.89
C LEU A 59 -1.78 12.08 -0.48
N LEU A 60 -1.35 12.45 0.74
CA LEU A 60 -1.35 13.83 1.22
C LEU A 60 -0.17 14.64 0.70
N LEU A 61 1.01 14.04 0.63
CA LEU A 61 2.23 14.70 0.18
C LEU A 61 2.26 14.90 -1.34
N PHE A 62 1.62 14.01 -2.10
CA PHE A 62 1.58 14.05 -3.55
C PHE A 62 0.12 14.07 -4.04
N PRO A 63 -0.57 15.22 -3.93
CA PRO A 63 -1.98 15.34 -4.30
C PRO A 63 -2.19 15.22 -5.82
N ASP A 64 -1.18 15.54 -6.62
CA ASP A 64 -1.20 15.34 -8.06
C ASP A 64 -0.76 13.90 -8.42
N PRO A 65 -1.54 13.14 -9.23
CA PRO A 65 -1.19 11.78 -9.60
C PRO A 65 0.14 11.64 -10.32
N THR A 66 0.52 12.62 -11.16
CA THR A 66 1.77 12.58 -11.93
C THR A 66 2.97 12.85 -11.02
N GLU A 67 2.82 13.77 -10.05
CA GLU A 67 3.82 14.02 -9.02
C GLU A 67 4.02 12.78 -8.11
N LEU A 68 2.93 12.12 -7.73
CA LEU A 68 2.98 10.88 -6.95
C LEU A 68 3.76 9.80 -7.70
N GLU A 69 3.37 9.54 -8.94
CA GLU A 69 4.01 8.49 -9.75
C GLU A 69 5.49 8.80 -10.01
N SER A 70 5.82 10.04 -10.37
CA SER A 70 7.21 10.44 -10.60
C SER A 70 8.08 10.40 -9.34
N SER A 71 7.49 10.64 -8.16
CA SER A 71 8.20 10.56 -6.88
C SER A 71 8.36 9.13 -6.38
N LEU A 72 7.32 8.29 -6.46
CA LEU A 72 7.33 6.95 -5.85
C LEU A 72 7.86 5.86 -6.79
N ARG A 73 7.55 5.88 -8.09
CA ARG A 73 7.90 4.79 -9.02
C ARG A 73 9.39 4.46 -9.14
N PRO A 74 10.34 5.38 -8.93
CA PRO A 74 11.76 5.02 -8.87
C PRO A 74 12.10 3.99 -7.79
N VAL A 75 11.26 3.83 -6.76
CA VAL A 75 11.47 2.91 -5.61
C VAL A 75 10.34 1.89 -5.48
N VAL A 76 9.12 2.26 -5.84
CA VAL A 76 7.90 1.46 -5.76
C VAL A 76 7.26 1.44 -7.16
N PRO A 77 7.71 0.56 -8.07
CA PRO A 77 7.35 0.63 -9.50
C PRO A 77 5.85 0.58 -9.77
N TRP A 78 5.11 -0.15 -8.95
CA TRP A 78 3.66 -0.30 -9.03
C TRP A 78 2.87 0.89 -8.48
N ALA A 79 3.53 1.87 -7.83
CA ALA A 79 2.83 2.96 -7.17
C ALA A 79 1.97 3.77 -8.15
N SER A 80 0.72 3.99 -7.75
CA SER A 80 -0.25 4.87 -8.41
C SER A 80 -1.32 5.29 -7.41
N VAL A 81 -1.99 6.41 -7.67
CA VAL A 81 -3.09 6.90 -6.82
C VAL A 81 -4.21 5.86 -6.70
N SER A 82 -4.51 5.13 -7.78
CA SER A 82 -5.57 4.11 -7.79
C SER A 82 -5.24 2.95 -6.86
N ILE A 83 -4.03 2.38 -6.97
CA ILE A 83 -3.61 1.24 -6.15
C ILE A 83 -3.53 1.64 -4.67
N LEU A 84 -2.93 2.80 -4.37
CA LEU A 84 -2.84 3.30 -2.99
C LEU A 84 -4.22 3.54 -2.36
N ARG A 85 -5.18 4.11 -3.11
CA ARG A 85 -6.56 4.25 -2.62
C ARG A 85 -7.23 2.90 -2.40
N GLN A 86 -6.99 1.92 -3.27
CA GLN A 86 -7.56 0.59 -3.12
C GLN A 86 -7.01 -0.14 -1.88
N ILE A 87 -5.70 -0.04 -1.63
CA ILE A 87 -5.07 -0.53 -0.39
C ILE A 87 -5.76 0.10 0.82
N LEU A 88 -5.89 1.43 0.85
CA LEU A 88 -6.51 2.14 1.98
C LEU A 88 -7.98 1.73 2.20
N GLN A 89 -8.74 1.54 1.13
CA GLN A 89 -10.12 1.06 1.20
C GLN A 89 -10.20 -0.36 1.77
N LEU A 90 -9.32 -1.26 1.33
CA LEU A 90 -9.29 -2.64 1.79
C LEU A 90 -8.85 -2.76 3.25
N VAL A 91 -7.83 -2.01 3.67
CA VAL A 91 -7.43 -1.96 5.09
C VAL A 91 -8.58 -1.48 5.97
N ASN A 92 -9.25 -0.39 5.57
CA ASN A 92 -10.38 0.14 6.35
C ASN A 92 -11.57 -0.83 6.38
N ARG A 93 -11.86 -1.49 5.25
CA ARG A 93 -12.91 -2.52 5.18
C ARG A 93 -12.59 -3.68 6.12
N HIS A 94 -11.38 -4.23 6.03
CA HIS A 94 -10.91 -5.30 6.90
C HIS A 94 -11.04 -4.93 8.37
N ALA A 95 -10.59 -3.73 8.76
CA ALA A 95 -10.73 -3.24 10.12
C ALA A 95 -12.21 -3.18 10.55
N SER A 96 -13.11 -2.68 9.70
CA SER A 96 -14.54 -2.57 10.05
C SER A 96 -15.31 -3.89 10.09
N GLU A 97 -14.87 -4.89 9.33
CA GLU A 97 -15.56 -6.18 9.21
C GLU A 97 -15.04 -7.21 10.23
N GLN A 98 -13.77 -7.10 10.62
CA GLN A 98 -13.10 -8.11 11.45
C GLN A 98 -12.69 -7.61 12.86
N HIS A 99 -12.77 -6.30 13.15
CA HIS A 99 -12.34 -5.69 14.42
C HIS A 99 -13.30 -4.60 14.93
#